data_AF-A0A561V7G8-F1
#
_entry.id   AF-A0A561V7G8-F1
#
_cell.length_a   1.000
_cell.length_b   1.000
_cell.length_c   1.000
_cell.angle_alpha   90.00
_cell.angle_beta   90.00
_cell.angle_gamma   90.00
#
_symmetry.space_group_name_H-M   'P 1'
#
loop_
_entity.id
_entity.type
_entity.pdbx_description
1 polymer ?
#
loop_
_entity_poly.entity_id
_entity_poly.type
_entity_poly.pdbx_seq_one_letter_code
_entity_poly.pdbx_strand_id
1 'polypeptide(L)'
;MIADIVTNLTSFSLPGLLTVVGVFGFAPGLCMRLIALMYPRTHPRRRELHAEMKIVPRIERPFWVAEQLEEGLSEGLRLRQRAAKKRKQAKNGPDPYTNTSVRVARFGRVIRELHLSEDEEELLRILRRHGVDDAPEALALKIKRDGLDNTWREVSWQLRERERY
;
A
#
# COMPACT_ATOMS: atom_id res chain seq x y z
N MET A 1 46.81 9.96 5.76
CA MET A 1 45.45 9.37 5.63
C MET A 1 44.74 9.21 6.98
N ILE A 2 45.20 8.37 7.92
CA ILE A 2 44.56 8.27 9.26
C ILE A 2 44.72 9.58 10.06
N ALA A 3 45.90 10.21 10.00
CA ALA A 3 46.15 11.50 10.63
C ALA A 3 45.25 12.63 10.06
N ASP A 4 44.93 12.63 8.77
CA ASP A 4 44.05 13.63 8.13
C ASP A 4 42.58 13.43 8.49
N ILE A 5 42.15 12.17 8.65
CA ILE A 5 40.81 11.82 9.13
C ILE A 5 40.66 12.25 10.60
N VAL A 6 41.65 11.95 11.44
CA VAL A 6 41.66 12.37 12.84
C VAL A 6 41.73 13.89 12.95
N THR A 7 42.55 14.57 12.16
CA THR A 7 42.66 16.05 12.18
C THR A 7 41.37 16.73 11.70
N ASN A 8 40.65 16.16 10.71
CA ASN A 8 39.31 16.64 10.33
C ASN A 8 38.23 16.30 11.38
N LEU A 9 38.36 15.17 12.09
CA LEU A 9 37.45 14.82 13.20
C LEU A 9 37.70 15.65 14.46
N THR A 10 38.95 16.00 14.77
CA THR A 10 39.35 16.79 15.94
C THR A 10 39.33 18.29 15.67
N SER A 11 39.27 18.71 14.40
CA SER A 11 38.87 20.06 14.01
C SER A 11 37.36 20.21 14.26
N PHE A 12 36.98 20.18 15.54
CA PHE A 12 35.74 20.77 16.04
C PHE A 12 35.82 22.27 15.75
N SER A 13 35.63 22.63 14.49
CA SER A 13 35.63 24.01 14.07
C SER A 13 34.50 24.68 14.86
N LEU A 14 34.79 25.78 15.55
CA LEU A 14 33.79 26.65 16.16
C LEU A 14 32.55 26.85 15.25
N PRO A 15 32.72 27.02 13.92
CA PRO A 15 31.60 27.00 12.97
C PRO A 15 30.75 25.72 12.99
N GLY A 16 31.35 24.53 13.02
CA GLY A 16 30.63 23.25 13.12
C GLY A 16 29.87 23.11 14.44
N LEU A 17 30.50 23.50 15.56
CA LEU A 17 29.84 23.51 16.88
C LEU A 17 28.65 24.48 16.89
N LEU A 18 28.84 25.70 16.37
CA LEU A 18 27.76 26.70 16.22
C LEU A 18 26.66 26.23 15.27
N THR A 19 27.00 25.45 14.25
CA THR A 19 26.02 24.87 13.32
C THR A 19 25.19 23.81 14.03
N VAL A 20 25.82 22.91 14.79
CA VAL A 20 25.09 21.89 15.59
C VAL A 20 24.25 22.57 16.66
N VAL A 21 24.80 23.51 17.42
CA VAL A 21 24.07 24.27 18.44
C VAL A 21 22.96 25.13 17.81
N GLY A 22 23.18 25.68 16.61
CA GLY A 22 22.15 26.42 15.87
C GLY A 22 21.02 25.51 15.39
N VAL A 23 21.35 24.38 14.75
CA VAL A 23 20.36 23.43 14.21
C VAL A 23 19.58 22.74 15.34
N PHE A 24 20.26 22.28 16.39
CA PHE A 24 19.66 21.52 17.49
C PHE A 24 19.18 22.39 18.66
N GLY A 25 19.82 23.53 18.91
CA GLY A 25 19.49 24.44 20.01
C GLY A 25 18.55 25.59 19.63
N PHE A 26 18.64 26.14 18.42
CA PHE A 26 17.77 27.26 17.98
C PHE A 26 16.46 26.77 17.34
N ALA A 27 16.47 25.61 16.68
CA ALA A 27 15.31 25.12 15.94
C ALA A 27 15.06 23.60 16.02
N PRO A 28 14.91 23.00 17.22
CA PRO A 28 14.53 21.60 17.36
C PRO A 28 13.20 21.30 16.64
N GLY A 29 12.27 22.26 16.62
CA GLY A 29 11.03 22.14 15.85
C GLY A 29 11.22 22.05 14.34
N LEU A 30 12.26 22.64 13.78
CA LEU A 30 12.58 22.51 12.35
C LEU A 30 13.17 21.13 12.05
N CYS A 31 14.07 20.64 12.90
CA CYS A 31 14.62 19.29 12.80
C CYS A 31 13.51 18.24 12.87
N MET A 32 12.56 18.38 13.78
CA MET A 32 11.40 17.46 13.85
C MET A 32 10.53 17.53 12.61
N ARG A 33 10.37 18.70 11.98
CA ARG A 33 9.65 18.79 10.69
C ARG A 33 10.39 18.03 9.59
N LEU A 34 11.72 18.07 9.56
CA LEU A 34 12.53 17.32 8.60
C LEU A 34 12.42 15.80 8.84
N ILE A 35 12.54 15.35 10.08
CA ILE A 35 12.38 13.92 10.46
C ILE A 35 10.96 13.44 10.12
N ALA A 36 9.94 14.25 10.42
CA ALA A 36 8.55 13.97 10.09
C ALA A 36 8.28 13.80 8.59
N LEU A 37 9.12 14.38 7.71
CA LEU A 37 9.01 14.18 6.25
C LEU A 37 9.48 12.78 5.82
N MET A 38 10.30 12.12 6.62
CA MET A 38 10.82 10.78 6.33
C MET A 38 9.73 9.72 6.44
N TYR A 39 8.74 9.96 7.30
CA TYR A 39 7.56 9.11 7.41
C TYR A 39 6.53 9.39 6.31
N PRO A 40 5.74 8.38 5.88
CA PRO A 40 4.59 8.59 5.01
C PRO A 40 3.57 9.57 5.62
N ARG A 41 2.86 10.34 4.78
CA ARG A 41 1.90 11.37 5.24
C ARG A 41 0.80 10.85 6.17
N THR A 42 0.43 9.58 6.06
CA THR A 42 -0.62 8.92 6.85
C THR A 42 -0.11 8.25 8.12
N HIS A 43 1.20 8.30 8.40
CA HIS A 43 1.79 7.58 9.53
C HIS A 43 1.49 8.29 10.86
N PRO A 44 0.99 7.59 11.90
CA PRO A 44 0.63 8.19 13.19
C PRO A 44 1.82 8.84 13.90
N ARG A 45 3.02 8.22 13.79
CA ARG A 45 4.30 8.74 14.33
C ARG A 45 4.58 10.19 13.98
N ARG A 46 4.13 10.67 12.81
CA ARG A 46 4.32 12.06 12.36
C ARG A 46 3.66 13.08 13.30
N ARG A 47 2.54 12.71 13.94
CA ARG A 47 1.80 13.57 14.89
C ARG A 47 2.35 13.41 16.32
N GLU A 48 2.74 12.20 16.68
CA GLU A 48 3.32 11.85 17.99
C GLU A 48 4.66 12.54 18.24
N LEU A 49 5.55 12.55 17.25
CA LEU A 49 6.86 13.20 17.29
C LEU A 49 6.80 14.66 17.76
N HIS A 50 5.79 15.41 17.32
CA HIS A 50 5.62 16.80 17.74
C HIS A 50 5.07 16.94 19.17
N ALA A 51 4.28 15.96 19.64
CA ALA A 51 3.77 15.94 21.01
C ALA A 51 4.87 15.54 22.00
N GLU A 52 5.64 14.50 21.69
CA GLU A 52 6.75 14.02 22.51
C GLU A 52 7.83 15.10 22.70
N MET A 53 8.20 15.84 21.64
CA MET A 53 9.17 16.93 21.73
C MET A 53 8.76 18.04 22.73
N LYS A 54 7.46 18.27 22.94
CA LYS A 54 6.99 19.30 23.89
C LYS A 54 7.22 18.88 25.34
N ILE A 55 7.21 17.57 25.61
CA ILE A 55 7.35 16.99 26.94
C ILE A 55 8.85 16.92 27.32
N VAL A 56 9.73 16.71 26.35
CA VAL A 56 11.17 16.56 26.58
C VAL A 56 11.82 17.88 27.10
N PRO A 57 12.59 17.82 28.21
CA PRO A 57 13.35 18.94 28.75
C PRO A 57 14.30 19.56 27.72
N ARG A 58 14.47 20.90 27.73
CA ARG A 58 15.19 21.63 26.68
C ARG A 58 16.65 21.19 26.48
N ILE A 59 17.33 20.76 27.54
CA ILE A 59 18.73 20.33 27.52
C ILE A 59 18.88 18.94 26.86
N GLU A 60 17.87 18.08 26.97
CA GLU A 60 17.87 16.71 26.44
C GLU A 60 17.39 16.64 24.98
N ARG A 61 16.69 17.68 24.50
CA ARG A 61 16.14 17.76 23.14
C ARG A 61 17.14 17.44 22.03
N PRO A 62 18.40 17.90 22.04
CA PRO A 62 19.35 17.59 20.97
C PRO A 62 19.61 16.09 20.82
N PHE A 63 19.81 15.39 21.94
CA PHE A 63 20.03 13.95 21.97
C PHE A 63 18.77 13.20 21.52
N TRP A 64 17.61 13.61 22.03
CA TRP A 64 16.34 13.03 21.63
C TRP A 64 16.03 13.23 20.15
N VAL A 65 16.31 14.42 19.58
CA VAL A 65 16.16 14.68 18.13
C VAL A 65 17.11 13.80 17.31
N ALA A 66 18.34 13.57 17.78
CA ALA A 66 19.29 12.69 17.10
C ALA A 66 18.81 11.23 17.06
N GLU A 67 18.25 10.74 18.17
CA GLU A 67 17.64 9.41 18.25
C GLU A 67 16.45 9.28 17.29
N GLN A 68 15.54 10.27 17.27
CA GLN A 68 14.41 10.29 16.34
C GLN A 68 14.85 10.42 14.87
N LEU A 69 15.99 11.04 14.60
CA LEU A 69 16.57 11.10 13.26
C LEU A 69 17.04 9.72 12.79
N GLU A 70 17.69 8.95 13.67
CA GLU A 70 18.14 7.59 13.37
C GLU A 70 16.96 6.65 13.10
N GLU A 71 15.93 6.70 13.95
CA GLU A 71 14.69 5.95 13.74
C GLU A 71 13.99 6.34 12.43
N GLY A 72 13.89 7.65 12.16
CA GLY A 72 13.33 8.18 10.92
C GLY A 72 14.09 7.73 9.67
N LEU A 73 15.43 7.67 9.73
CA LEU A 73 16.29 7.15 8.68
C LEU A 73 16.06 5.65 8.45
N SER A 74 16.07 4.87 9.52
CA SER A 74 15.99 3.41 9.44
C SER A 74 14.60 2.91 9.02
N GLU A 75 13.55 3.40 9.69
CA GLU A 75 12.19 2.92 9.51
C GLU A 75 11.41 3.77 8.50
N GLY A 76 11.48 5.09 8.63
CA GLY A 76 10.74 6.04 7.77
C GLY A 76 11.05 5.85 6.28
N LEU A 77 12.34 5.72 5.91
CA LEU A 77 12.71 5.46 4.51
C LEU A 77 12.19 4.12 4.01
N ARG A 78 12.29 3.05 4.81
CA ARG A 78 11.79 1.72 4.41
C ARG A 78 10.29 1.76 4.15
N LEU A 79 9.52 2.43 5.02
CA LEU A 79 8.08 2.60 4.85
C LEU A 79 7.74 3.43 3.60
N ARG A 80 8.48 4.51 3.33
CA ARG A 80 8.34 5.30 2.11
C ARG A 80 8.63 4.48 0.85
N GLN A 81 9.71 3.71 0.84
CA GLN A 81 10.06 2.86 -0.29
C GLN A 81 8.98 1.81 -0.55
N ARG A 82 8.44 1.18 0.50
CA ARG A 82 7.32 0.24 0.39
C ARG A 82 6.06 0.92 -0.14
N ALA A 83 5.72 2.11 0.35
CA ALA A 83 4.58 2.88 -0.13
C ALA A 83 4.75 3.29 -1.60
N ALA A 84 5.94 3.71 -2.01
CA ALA A 84 6.26 4.04 -3.40
C ALA A 84 6.19 2.79 -4.30
N LYS A 85 6.70 1.65 -3.85
CA LYS A 85 6.58 0.36 -4.56
C LYS A 85 5.12 -0.05 -4.72
N LYS A 86 4.30 0.04 -3.67
CA LYS A 86 2.85 -0.23 -3.75
C LYS A 86 2.14 0.69 -4.74
N ARG A 87 2.50 1.98 -4.79
CA ARG A 87 1.95 2.93 -5.77
C ARG A 87 2.37 2.61 -7.20
N LYS A 88 3.63 2.23 -7.41
CA LYS A 88 4.12 1.77 -8.72
C LYS A 88 3.43 0.47 -9.13
N GLN A 89 3.24 -0.46 -8.20
CA GLN A 89 2.47 -1.69 -8.43
C GLN A 89 0.98 -1.41 -8.67
N ALA A 90 0.39 -0.39 -8.07
CA ALA A 90 -0.99 0.00 -8.37
C ALA A 90 -1.10 0.67 -9.76
N LYS A 91 -0.07 1.41 -10.18
CA LYS A 91 -0.02 2.08 -11.49
C LYS A 91 0.34 1.13 -12.63
N ASN A 92 1.24 0.19 -12.39
CA ASN A 92 1.77 -0.77 -13.37
C ASN A 92 1.21 -2.18 -13.19
N GLY A 93 0.38 -2.39 -12.17
CA GLY A 93 -0.28 -3.66 -11.94
C GLY A 93 -1.30 -3.90 -13.05
N PRO A 94 -1.58 -5.17 -13.39
CA PRO A 94 -2.65 -5.48 -14.31
C PRO A 94 -3.91 -4.79 -13.80
N ASP A 95 -4.59 -4.04 -14.67
CA ASP A 95 -5.90 -3.46 -14.36
C ASP A 95 -6.74 -4.58 -13.69
N PRO A 96 -7.35 -4.36 -12.50
CA PRO A 96 -8.20 -5.35 -11.84
C PRO A 96 -9.23 -6.00 -12.78
N TYR A 97 -9.60 -5.33 -13.87
CA TYR A 97 -10.50 -5.84 -14.91
C TYR A 97 -9.82 -6.74 -15.96
N THR A 98 -8.50 -6.67 -16.12
CA THR A 98 -7.70 -7.50 -17.04
C THR A 98 -7.07 -8.72 -16.37
N ASN A 99 -7.10 -8.82 -15.04
CA ASN A 99 -6.51 -9.96 -14.35
C ASN A 99 -7.49 -11.15 -14.30
N THR A 100 -7.28 -12.13 -15.19
CA THR A 100 -8.05 -13.37 -15.28
C THR A 100 -8.16 -14.08 -13.93
N SER A 101 -7.17 -13.99 -13.03
CA SER A 101 -7.25 -14.60 -11.69
C SER A 101 -8.30 -13.94 -10.79
N VAL A 102 -8.52 -12.62 -10.92
CA VAL A 102 -9.57 -11.89 -10.18
C VAL A 102 -10.94 -12.21 -10.75
N ARG A 103 -11.05 -12.33 -12.08
CA ARG A 103 -12.26 -12.86 -12.73
C ARG A 103 -12.56 -14.26 -12.24
N VAL A 104 -11.62 -15.19 -12.31
CA VAL A 104 -11.79 -16.58 -11.88
C VAL A 104 -12.14 -16.68 -10.39
N ALA A 105 -11.51 -15.89 -9.51
CA ALA A 105 -11.84 -15.87 -8.09
C ALA A 105 -13.25 -15.30 -7.81
N ARG A 106 -13.65 -14.24 -8.53
CA ARG A 106 -15.02 -13.70 -8.45
C ARG A 106 -16.02 -14.72 -8.99
N PHE A 107 -15.72 -15.36 -10.13
CA PHE A 107 -16.54 -16.41 -10.73
C PHE A 107 -16.67 -17.64 -9.82
N GLY A 108 -15.62 -18.08 -9.14
CA GLY A 108 -15.71 -19.19 -8.19
C GLY A 108 -16.69 -18.92 -7.03
N ARG A 109 -16.82 -17.66 -6.61
CA ARG A 109 -17.84 -17.25 -5.63
C ARG A 109 -19.24 -17.28 -6.23
N VAL A 110 -19.41 -16.74 -7.44
CA VAL A 110 -20.68 -16.79 -8.19
C VAL A 110 -21.15 -18.24 -8.40
N ILE A 111 -20.25 -19.13 -8.81
CA ILE A 111 -20.55 -20.56 -9.03
C ILE A 111 -21.10 -21.21 -7.77
N ARG A 112 -20.47 -20.93 -6.62
CA ARG A 112 -20.91 -21.48 -5.34
C ARG A 112 -22.30 -20.98 -4.96
N GLU A 113 -22.58 -19.70 -5.18
CA GLU A 113 -23.91 -19.10 -4.92
C GLU A 113 -24.96 -19.64 -5.89
N LEU A 114 -24.63 -19.82 -7.18
CA LEU A 114 -25.54 -20.40 -8.17
C LEU A 114 -25.81 -21.89 -7.92
N HIS A 115 -24.84 -22.65 -7.41
CA HIS A 115 -25.01 -24.07 -7.09
C HIS A 115 -25.95 -24.30 -5.89
N LEU A 116 -26.03 -23.33 -4.99
CA LEU A 116 -26.92 -23.36 -3.82
C LEU A 116 -28.33 -22.84 -4.14
N SER A 117 -28.54 -22.30 -5.34
CA SER A 117 -29.77 -21.64 -5.76
C SER A 117 -30.63 -22.60 -6.59
N GLU A 118 -31.79 -23.00 -6.06
CA GLU A 118 -32.79 -23.79 -6.79
C GLU A 118 -33.77 -22.91 -7.58
N ASP A 119 -33.89 -21.63 -7.21
CA ASP A 119 -34.84 -20.69 -7.80
C ASP A 119 -34.22 -19.83 -8.92
N GLU A 120 -34.98 -19.65 -9.99
CA GLU A 120 -34.60 -18.89 -11.18
C GLU A 120 -34.49 -17.38 -10.90
N GLU A 121 -35.36 -16.84 -10.03
CA GLU A 121 -35.23 -15.45 -9.61
C GLU A 121 -33.95 -15.19 -8.83
N GLU A 122 -33.56 -16.13 -7.97
CA GLU A 122 -32.35 -16.08 -7.16
C GLU A 122 -31.10 -16.12 -8.06
N LEU A 123 -31.07 -17.00 -9.08
CA LEU A 123 -30.03 -17.05 -10.11
C LEU A 123 -29.89 -15.69 -10.84
N LEU A 124 -31.00 -15.11 -11.28
CA LEU A 124 -31.00 -13.82 -11.96
C LEU A 124 -30.54 -12.66 -11.05
N ARG A 125 -30.91 -12.70 -9.76
CA ARG A 125 -30.47 -11.73 -8.76
C ARG A 125 -28.96 -11.82 -8.55
N ILE A 126 -28.40 -13.02 -8.46
CA ILE A 126 -26.96 -13.27 -8.34
C ILE A 126 -26.23 -12.80 -9.60
N LEU A 127 -26.70 -13.16 -10.79
CA LEU A 127 -26.07 -12.77 -12.06
C LEU A 127 -26.05 -11.24 -12.25
N ARG A 128 -27.16 -10.55 -11.94
CA ARG A 128 -27.22 -9.08 -11.98
C ARG A 128 -26.31 -8.43 -10.94
N ARG A 129 -26.26 -8.96 -9.72
CA ARG A 129 -25.37 -8.46 -8.65
C ARG A 129 -23.90 -8.50 -9.08
N HIS A 130 -23.52 -9.43 -9.95
CA HIS A 130 -22.15 -9.60 -10.41
C HIS A 130 -21.82 -8.93 -11.76
N GLY A 131 -22.76 -8.15 -12.34
CA GLY A 131 -22.52 -7.38 -13.56
C GLY A 131 -22.37 -8.26 -14.80
N VAL A 132 -23.10 -9.38 -14.86
CA VAL A 132 -23.20 -10.20 -16.08
C VAL A 132 -24.21 -9.51 -17.00
N ASP A 133 -23.72 -8.53 -17.75
CA ASP A 133 -24.58 -7.60 -18.50
C ASP A 133 -25.08 -8.16 -19.84
N ASP A 134 -24.38 -9.15 -20.43
CA ASP A 134 -24.59 -9.54 -21.83
C ASP A 134 -25.84 -10.40 -22.11
N ALA A 135 -26.48 -11.01 -21.09
CA ALA A 135 -27.80 -11.66 -21.14
C ALA A 135 -27.97 -12.60 -19.92
N PRO A 136 -28.24 -12.08 -18.71
CA PRO A 136 -28.36 -12.92 -17.51
C PRO A 136 -29.50 -13.95 -17.62
N GLU A 137 -30.55 -13.63 -18.36
CA GLU A 137 -31.71 -14.49 -18.60
C GLU A 137 -31.38 -15.70 -19.46
N ALA A 138 -30.66 -15.51 -20.57
CA ALA A 138 -30.22 -16.60 -21.44
C ALA A 138 -29.26 -17.55 -20.71
N LEU A 139 -28.40 -17.01 -19.84
CA LEU A 139 -27.46 -17.80 -19.05
C LEU A 139 -28.18 -18.60 -17.96
N ALA A 140 -29.14 -18.00 -17.25
CA ALA A 140 -29.96 -18.69 -16.25
C ALA A 140 -30.77 -19.84 -16.88
N LEU A 141 -31.40 -19.60 -18.03
CA LEU A 141 -32.10 -20.62 -18.82
C LEU A 141 -31.17 -21.75 -19.26
N LYS A 142 -29.97 -21.42 -19.76
CA LYS A 142 -28.97 -22.42 -20.17
C LYS A 142 -28.49 -23.26 -18.99
N ILE A 143 -28.24 -22.66 -17.83
CA ILE A 143 -27.88 -23.36 -16.59
C ILE A 143 -28.99 -24.32 -16.16
N LYS A 144 -30.25 -23.90 -16.19
CA LYS A 144 -31.40 -24.73 -15.83
C LYS A 144 -31.60 -25.90 -16.79
N ARG A 145 -31.33 -25.69 -18.09
CA ARG A 145 -31.49 -26.71 -19.14
C ARG A 145 -30.35 -27.73 -19.17
N ASP A 146 -29.12 -27.26 -19.20
CA ASP A 146 -27.94 -28.09 -19.49
C ASP A 146 -27.19 -28.51 -18.20
N GLY A 147 -27.58 -27.95 -17.06
CA GLY A 147 -26.87 -28.07 -15.79
C GLY A 147 -25.71 -27.08 -15.71
N LEU A 148 -25.40 -26.70 -14.46
CA LEU A 148 -24.34 -25.74 -14.14
C LEU A 148 -22.99 -26.18 -14.73
N ASP A 149 -22.60 -27.44 -14.54
CA ASP A 149 -21.29 -27.95 -14.95
C ASP A 149 -21.05 -27.94 -16.47
N ASN A 150 -22.05 -28.30 -17.27
CA ASN A 150 -21.93 -28.28 -18.74
C ASN A 150 -21.88 -26.86 -19.26
N THR A 151 -22.72 -25.98 -18.73
CA THR A 151 -22.71 -24.55 -19.10
C THR A 151 -21.36 -23.91 -18.77
N TRP A 152 -20.72 -24.32 -17.67
CA TRP A 152 -19.38 -23.86 -17.30
C TRP A 152 -18.26 -24.34 -18.21
N ARG A 153 -18.29 -25.61 -18.65
CA ARG A 153 -17.27 -26.08 -19.62
C ARG A 153 -17.31 -25.24 -20.89
N GLU A 154 -18.50 -24.90 -21.36
CA GLU A 154 -18.67 -24.10 -22.56
C GLU A 154 -18.18 -22.65 -22.37
N VAL A 155 -18.63 -21.97 -21.31
CA VAL A 155 -18.24 -20.58 -21.04
C VAL A 155 -16.73 -20.46 -20.78
N SER A 156 -16.16 -21.40 -20.01
CA SER A 156 -14.72 -21.40 -19.74
C SER A 156 -13.87 -21.73 -20.97
N TRP A 157 -14.43 -22.49 -21.93
CA TRP A 157 -13.80 -22.71 -23.23
C TRP A 157 -13.83 -21.44 -24.08
N GLN A 158 -15.00 -20.78 -24.21
CA GLN A 158 -15.11 -19.53 -24.97
C GLN A 158 -14.24 -18.39 -24.43
N LEU A 159 -14.13 -18.27 -23.10
CA LEU A 159 -13.26 -17.28 -22.47
C LEU A 159 -11.77 -17.56 -22.77
N ARG A 160 -11.34 -18.82 -22.75
CA ARG A 160 -9.97 -19.21 -23.13
C ARG A 160 -9.70 -19.02 -24.61
N GLU A 161 -10.70 -19.25 -25.47
CA GLU A 161 -10.56 -19.04 -26.91
C GLU A 161 -10.41 -17.56 -27.25
N ARG A 162 -11.19 -16.68 -26.59
CA ARG A 162 -11.05 -15.22 -26.73
C ARG A 162 -9.72 -14.66 -26.21
N GLU A 163 -9.02 -15.36 -25.33
CA GLU A 163 -7.67 -14.94 -24.89
C GLU A 163 -6.56 -15.33 -25.89
N ARG A 164 -6.85 -16.25 -26.83
CA ARG A 164 -5.89 -16.66 -27.86
C ARG A 164 -5.86 -15.75 -29.09
N TYR A 165 -6.85 -14.88 -29.26
CA TYR A 165 -7.01 -13.96 -30.40
C TYR A 165 -7.03 -12.51 -29.93
#